data_AF-A0ABD2JCR8-F1
#
_entry.id   AF-A0ABD2JCR8-F1
#
_cell.length_a   1.000
_cell.length_b   1.000
_cell.length_c   1.000
_cell.angle_alpha   90.00
_cell.angle_beta   90.00
_cell.angle_gamma   90.00
#
_symmetry.space_group_name_H-M   'P 1'
#
loop_
_entity.id
_entity.type
_entity.pdbx_description
1 polymer ?
#
loop_
_entity_poly.entity_id
_entity_poly.type
_entity_poly.pdbx_seq_one_letter_code
_entity_poly.pdbx_strand_id
1 'polypeptide(L)'
;MSLPIGFLNVPNAFCFGAVFVFLSARRFVRSVVAFYLVGVLLGLSLSVLFFGFLLQRIIPLPSVAKLPLFFGGWPLSFYVYYLLWTNFELILRNYKFYATIYLCFFALLSLAVCYRVGPPSDLRTLNLLVWLLRLSSLSALYFFSLNRFRAFVSVIFLLIFSIWCNYRREIRSFAIVTQNKISTFIYGPQPRELLTESEYREEARIYTQLELDKLRQHIQSRQVCDTLRLIYQLHTPNRTSSFVAGNAEHISPEERRSHCELFGFSEAQRNGDDETDEYINEYETDEYITDDDE
;
A
#
# COMPACT_ATOMS: atom_id res chain seq x y z
N MET A 1 -51.15 13.99 -2.10
CA MET A 1 -50.09 14.05 -3.13
C MET A 1 -49.02 13.03 -2.76
N SER A 2 -49.32 11.75 -2.96
CA SER A 2 -48.48 10.61 -2.56
C SER A 2 -47.72 10.12 -3.80
N LEU A 3 -46.40 10.32 -3.83
CA LEU A 3 -45.55 9.81 -4.91
C LEU A 3 -45.62 8.27 -4.92
N PRO A 4 -45.87 7.63 -6.07
CA PRO A 4 -45.95 6.18 -6.16
C PRO A 4 -44.52 5.61 -6.06
N ILE A 5 -44.28 4.84 -5.00
CA ILE A 5 -43.02 4.13 -4.69
C ILE A 5 -42.75 2.98 -5.71
N GLY A 6 -43.52 2.89 -6.80
CA GLY A 6 -43.43 1.85 -7.84
C GLY A 6 -42.43 2.13 -8.99
N PHE A 7 -41.53 3.10 -8.88
CA PHE A 7 -40.62 3.46 -9.99
C PHE A 7 -39.39 2.55 -10.15
N LEU A 8 -39.11 1.68 -9.17
CA LEU A 8 -38.03 0.71 -9.28
C LEU A 8 -38.54 -0.58 -9.92
N ASN A 9 -38.98 -0.49 -11.18
CA ASN A 9 -39.03 -1.68 -12.03
C ASN A 9 -37.65 -2.34 -11.96
N VAL A 10 -37.61 -3.64 -11.64
CA VAL A 10 -36.41 -4.48 -11.61
C VAL A 10 -35.39 -4.14 -12.72
N PRO A 11 -35.78 -3.98 -14.01
CA PRO A 11 -34.86 -3.57 -15.08
C PRO A 11 -34.24 -2.18 -14.91
N ASN A 12 -34.94 -1.22 -14.31
CA ASN A 12 -34.38 0.11 -14.04
C ASN A 12 -33.29 0.02 -12.95
N ALA A 13 -33.47 -0.81 -11.93
CA ALA A 13 -32.48 -1.01 -10.88
C ALA A 13 -31.15 -1.57 -11.44
N PHE A 14 -31.23 -2.55 -12.35
CA PHE A 14 -30.05 -3.09 -13.04
C PHE A 14 -29.32 -2.03 -13.87
N CYS A 15 -30.06 -1.15 -14.56
CA CYS A 15 -29.46 -0.05 -15.31
C CYS A 15 -28.73 0.95 -14.39
N PHE A 16 -29.32 1.33 -13.25
CA PHE A 16 -28.63 2.19 -12.27
C PHE A 16 -27.38 1.53 -11.69
N GLY A 17 -27.43 0.23 -11.40
CA GLY A 17 -26.28 -0.55 -10.97
C GLY A 17 -25.16 -0.56 -12.00
N ALA A 18 -25.48 -0.80 -13.27
CA ALA A 18 -24.50 -0.75 -14.36
C ALA A 18 -23.82 0.62 -14.46
N VAL A 19 -24.61 1.71 -14.46
CA VAL A 19 -24.09 3.08 -14.46
C VAL A 19 -23.16 3.34 -13.26
N PHE A 20 -23.55 2.90 -12.07
CA PHE A 20 -22.73 3.04 -10.87
C PHE A 20 -21.39 2.30 -10.98
N VAL A 21 -21.40 1.07 -11.49
CA VAL A 21 -20.17 0.28 -11.74
C VAL A 21 -19.27 0.97 -12.75
N PHE A 22 -19.83 1.56 -13.81
CA PHE A 22 -19.06 2.29 -14.83
C PHE A 22 -18.28 3.46 -14.23
N LEU A 23 -18.94 4.26 -13.39
CA LEU A 23 -18.36 5.43 -12.73
C LEU A 23 -17.33 5.02 -11.66
N SER A 24 -17.66 4.00 -10.88
CA SER A 24 -16.83 3.53 -9.77
C SER A 24 -15.72 2.55 -10.19
N ALA A 25 -15.63 2.17 -11.47
CA ALA A 25 -14.71 1.15 -11.96
C ALA A 25 -13.26 1.37 -11.49
N ARG A 26 -12.71 2.58 -11.62
CA ARG A 26 -11.34 2.88 -11.19
C ARG A 26 -11.13 2.73 -9.69
N ARG A 27 -12.14 3.04 -8.86
CA ARG A 27 -12.07 2.89 -7.40
C ARG A 27 -12.14 1.43 -7.01
N PHE A 28 -13.03 0.68 -7.65
CA PHE A 28 -13.23 -0.74 -7.39
C PHE A 28 -11.96 -1.55 -7.69
N VAL A 29 -11.37 -1.37 -8.88
CA VAL A 29 -10.15 -2.11 -9.29
C VAL A 29 -8.94 -1.80 -8.41
N ARG A 30 -8.83 -0.57 -7.89
CA ARG A 30 -7.69 -0.18 -7.03
C ARG A 30 -7.88 -0.55 -5.56
N SER A 31 -9.10 -0.91 -5.16
CA SER A 31 -9.35 -1.27 -3.77
C SER A 31 -8.91 -2.71 -3.51
N VAL A 32 -8.03 -2.87 -2.52
CA VAL A 32 -7.50 -4.18 -2.11
C VAL A 32 -8.63 -5.11 -1.64
N VAL A 33 -9.61 -4.56 -0.93
CA VAL A 33 -10.78 -5.30 -0.46
C VAL A 33 -11.59 -5.88 -1.62
N ALA A 34 -11.83 -5.12 -2.69
CA ALA A 34 -12.59 -5.64 -3.83
C ALA A 34 -11.85 -6.78 -4.54
N PHE A 35 -10.52 -6.75 -4.60
CA PHE A 35 -9.75 -7.85 -5.20
C PHE A 35 -9.99 -9.17 -4.46
N TYR A 36 -9.89 -9.17 -3.12
CA TYR A 36 -10.16 -10.37 -2.33
C TYR A 36 -11.62 -10.81 -2.39
N LEU A 37 -12.58 -9.87 -2.36
CA LEU A 37 -14.00 -10.21 -2.46
C LEU A 37 -14.35 -10.85 -3.81
N VAL A 38 -13.90 -10.26 -4.92
CA VAL A 38 -14.14 -10.81 -6.27
C VAL A 38 -13.42 -12.15 -6.42
N GLY A 39 -12.21 -12.29 -5.88
CA GLY A 39 -11.49 -13.55 -5.86
C GLY A 39 -12.25 -14.66 -5.15
N VAL A 40 -12.76 -14.38 -3.94
CA VAL A 40 -13.58 -15.32 -3.15
C VAL A 40 -14.86 -15.70 -3.88
N LEU A 41 -15.57 -14.72 -4.46
CA LEU A 41 -16.78 -15.01 -5.24
C LEU A 41 -16.49 -15.88 -6.46
N LEU A 42 -15.42 -15.57 -7.21
CA LEU A 42 -14.98 -16.41 -8.33
C LEU A 42 -14.60 -17.82 -7.89
N GLY A 43 -13.91 -17.95 -6.75
CA GLY A 43 -13.54 -19.24 -6.18
C GLY A 43 -14.76 -20.08 -5.81
N LEU A 44 -15.78 -19.47 -5.18
CA LEU A 44 -17.05 -20.13 -4.85
C LEU A 44 -17.84 -20.52 -6.09
N SER A 45 -17.89 -19.67 -7.12
CA SER A 45 -18.52 -20.02 -8.40
C SER A 45 -17.78 -21.17 -9.08
N LEU A 46 -16.45 -21.15 -9.07
CA LEU A 46 -15.61 -22.17 -9.69
C LEU A 46 -15.72 -23.51 -8.96
N SER A 47 -15.83 -23.51 -7.62
CA SER A 47 -16.01 -24.74 -6.85
C SER A 47 -17.33 -25.44 -7.20
N VAL A 48 -18.42 -24.68 -7.36
CA VAL A 48 -19.71 -25.23 -7.79
C VAL A 48 -19.61 -25.85 -9.18
N LEU A 49 -18.97 -25.15 -10.13
CA LEU A 49 -18.75 -25.67 -11.48
C LEU A 49 -17.88 -26.95 -11.46
N PHE A 50 -16.86 -26.99 -10.62
CA PHE A 50 -16.00 -28.16 -10.46
C PHE A 50 -16.76 -29.37 -9.91
N PHE A 51 -17.66 -29.20 -8.93
CA PHE A 51 -18.52 -30.30 -8.47
C PHE A 51 -19.50 -30.76 -9.54
N GLY A 52 -20.10 -29.83 -10.30
CA GLY A 52 -20.95 -30.16 -11.45
C GLY A 52 -20.20 -31.01 -12.48
N PHE A 53 -18.94 -30.65 -12.75
CA PHE A 53 -18.07 -31.42 -13.63
C PHE A 53 -17.67 -32.79 -13.06
N LEU A 54 -17.41 -32.90 -11.75
CA LEU A 54 -17.11 -34.18 -11.11
C LEU A 54 -18.30 -35.14 -11.14
N LEU A 55 -19.52 -34.65 -10.91
CA LEU A 55 -20.75 -35.44 -10.99
C LEU A 55 -20.90 -36.09 -12.36
N GLN A 56 -20.59 -35.36 -13.43
CA GLN A 56 -20.59 -35.87 -14.79
C GLN A 56 -19.65 -37.06 -14.98
N ARG A 57 -18.49 -37.05 -14.31
CA ARG A 57 -17.47 -38.10 -14.44
C ARG A 57 -17.84 -39.38 -13.70
N ILE A 58 -18.67 -39.29 -12.67
CA ILE A 58 -19.05 -40.43 -11.81
C ILE A 58 -20.23 -41.22 -12.42
N ILE A 59 -21.05 -40.61 -13.28
CA ILE A 59 -22.19 -41.30 -13.91
C ILE A 59 -21.68 -42.34 -14.93
N PRO A 60 -21.92 -43.66 -14.71
CA PRO A 60 -21.49 -44.71 -15.62
C PRO A 60 -22.43 -44.81 -16.82
N LEU A 61 -22.24 -43.93 -17.82
CA LEU A 61 -22.98 -44.02 -19.09
C LEU A 61 -22.34 -45.04 -20.06
N PRO A 62 -23.11 -45.66 -20.96
CA PRO A 62 -22.57 -46.53 -22.01
C PRO A 62 -21.65 -45.76 -22.98
N SER A 63 -20.62 -46.43 -23.51
CA SER A 63 -19.49 -45.80 -24.25
C SER A 63 -19.89 -44.91 -25.43
N VAL A 64 -21.05 -45.14 -26.06
CA VAL A 64 -21.57 -44.34 -27.18
C VAL A 64 -22.11 -42.96 -26.75
N ALA A 65 -22.45 -42.77 -25.48
CA ALA A 65 -22.92 -41.49 -24.93
C ALA A 65 -21.81 -40.66 -24.27
N LYS A 66 -20.60 -41.22 -24.07
CA LYS A 66 -19.48 -40.53 -23.40
C LYS A 66 -18.80 -39.48 -24.28
N LEU A 67 -18.72 -39.71 -25.59
CA LEU A 67 -18.11 -38.80 -26.57
C LEU A 67 -18.78 -37.42 -26.63
N PRO A 68 -20.11 -37.30 -26.78
CA PRO A 68 -20.79 -36.01 -26.74
C PRO A 68 -20.79 -35.39 -25.34
N LEU A 69 -20.64 -36.17 -24.26
CA LEU A 69 -20.52 -35.65 -22.90
C LEU A 69 -19.12 -35.05 -22.63
N PHE A 70 -18.06 -35.58 -23.24
CA PHE A 70 -16.70 -35.02 -23.09
C PHE A 70 -16.57 -33.64 -23.74
N PHE A 71 -17.19 -33.43 -24.91
CA PHE A 71 -17.28 -32.11 -25.55
C PHE A 71 -18.47 -31.26 -25.06
N GLY A 72 -19.54 -31.91 -24.58
CA GLY A 72 -20.79 -31.29 -24.12
C GLY A 72 -20.99 -31.31 -22.61
N GLY A 73 -19.92 -31.43 -21.81
CA GLY A 73 -20.01 -31.44 -20.35
C GLY A 73 -20.26 -30.06 -19.73
N TRP A 74 -19.89 -29.02 -20.47
CA TRP A 74 -20.07 -27.64 -20.06
C TRP A 74 -21.54 -27.28 -19.77
N PRO A 75 -22.52 -27.58 -20.66
CA PRO A 75 -23.92 -27.30 -20.39
C PRO A 75 -24.47 -28.07 -19.18
N LEU A 76 -23.97 -29.27 -18.86
CA LEU A 76 -24.37 -29.98 -17.64
C LEU A 76 -23.89 -29.25 -16.39
N SER A 77 -22.63 -28.79 -16.37
CA SER A 77 -22.09 -28.01 -15.26
C SER A 77 -22.84 -26.67 -15.09
N PHE A 78 -23.17 -26.00 -16.20
CA PHE A 78 -24.02 -24.81 -16.18
C PHE A 78 -25.46 -25.10 -15.75
N TYR A 79 -26.00 -26.28 -16.09
CA TYR A 79 -27.33 -26.70 -15.65
C TYR A 79 -27.37 -26.94 -14.13
N VAL A 80 -26.36 -27.61 -13.57
CA VAL A 80 -26.20 -27.76 -12.11
C VAL A 80 -26.06 -26.40 -11.44
N TYR A 81 -25.26 -25.49 -12.01
CA TYR A 81 -25.12 -24.12 -11.52
C TYR A 81 -26.45 -23.36 -11.55
N TYR A 82 -27.22 -23.47 -12.63
CA TYR A 82 -28.56 -22.89 -12.77
C TYR A 82 -29.55 -23.46 -11.75
N LEU A 83 -29.54 -24.78 -11.54
CA LEU A 83 -30.39 -25.45 -10.55
C LEU A 83 -30.06 -24.97 -9.13
N LEU A 84 -28.77 -24.81 -8.80
CA LEU A 84 -28.31 -24.26 -7.53
C LEU A 84 -28.75 -22.80 -7.36
N TRP A 85 -28.61 -21.98 -8.40
CA TRP A 85 -29.01 -20.58 -8.35
C TRP A 85 -30.51 -20.40 -8.13
N THR A 86 -31.32 -21.16 -8.87
CA THR A 86 -32.79 -21.09 -8.77
C THR A 86 -33.33 -21.64 -7.45
N ASN A 87 -32.67 -22.65 -6.86
CA ASN A 87 -33.07 -23.26 -5.60
C ASN A 87 -32.23 -22.81 -4.40
N PHE A 88 -31.48 -21.71 -4.54
CA PHE A 88 -30.51 -21.29 -3.54
C PHE A 88 -31.14 -21.03 -2.16
N GLU A 89 -32.31 -20.39 -2.12
CA GLU A 89 -33.04 -20.11 -0.87
C GLU A 89 -33.46 -21.40 -0.17
N LEU A 90 -33.96 -22.38 -0.92
CA LEU A 90 -34.40 -23.66 -0.40
C LEU A 90 -33.22 -24.47 0.15
N ILE A 91 -32.10 -24.47 -0.55
CA ILE A 91 -30.86 -25.16 -0.13
C ILE A 91 -30.31 -24.52 1.13
N LEU A 92 -30.22 -23.18 1.17
CA LEU A 92 -29.78 -22.47 2.36
C LEU A 92 -30.71 -22.72 3.54
N ARG A 93 -32.03 -22.82 3.34
CA ARG A 93 -32.98 -23.00 4.44
C ARG A 93 -32.97 -24.42 5.02
N ASN A 94 -32.88 -25.44 4.16
CA ASN A 94 -32.96 -26.84 4.56
C ASN A 94 -31.60 -27.43 4.99
N TYR A 95 -30.50 -26.95 4.41
CA TYR A 95 -29.15 -27.49 4.65
C TYR A 95 -28.18 -26.44 5.20
N LYS A 96 -28.64 -25.57 6.11
CA LYS A 96 -27.88 -24.44 6.70
C LYS A 96 -26.47 -24.83 7.15
N PHE A 97 -26.35 -25.92 7.90
CA PHE A 97 -25.07 -26.36 8.45
C PHE A 97 -24.08 -26.82 7.37
N TYR A 98 -24.52 -27.65 6.43
CA TYR A 98 -23.68 -28.10 5.31
C TYR A 98 -23.30 -26.96 4.36
N ALA A 99 -24.26 -26.06 4.07
CA ALA A 99 -24.02 -24.91 3.21
C ALA A 99 -23.02 -23.93 3.84
N THR A 100 -23.09 -23.69 5.15
CA THR A 100 -22.14 -22.81 5.85
C THR A 100 -20.74 -23.40 5.90
N ILE A 101 -20.59 -24.71 6.17
CA ILE A 101 -19.29 -25.38 6.13
C ILE A 101 -18.69 -25.31 4.71
N TYR A 102 -19.50 -25.58 3.68
CA TYR A 102 -19.07 -25.49 2.30
C TYR A 102 -18.58 -24.08 1.94
N LEU A 103 -19.40 -23.06 2.21
CA LEU A 103 -19.06 -21.67 1.94
C LEU A 103 -17.81 -21.24 2.69
N CYS A 104 -17.67 -21.59 3.97
CA CYS A 104 -16.51 -21.26 4.78
C CYS A 104 -15.24 -21.91 4.23
N PHE A 105 -15.27 -23.22 3.94
CA PHE A 105 -14.12 -23.95 3.44
C PHE A 105 -13.63 -23.41 2.09
N PHE A 106 -14.52 -23.22 1.12
CA PHE A 106 -14.13 -22.70 -0.20
C PHE A 106 -13.80 -21.21 -0.18
N ALA A 107 -14.43 -20.41 0.69
CA ALA A 107 -14.04 -19.02 0.88
C ALA A 107 -12.63 -18.91 1.47
N LEU A 108 -12.29 -19.71 2.49
CA LEU A 108 -10.94 -19.76 3.06
C LEU A 108 -9.91 -20.26 2.05
N LEU A 109 -10.24 -21.32 1.30
CA LEU A 109 -9.36 -21.85 0.27
C LEU A 109 -9.11 -20.81 -0.83
N SER A 110 -10.15 -20.13 -1.29
CA SER A 110 -10.03 -19.07 -2.29
C SER A 110 -9.27 -17.87 -1.76
N LEU A 111 -9.49 -17.48 -0.50
CA LEU A 111 -8.75 -16.41 0.16
C LEU A 111 -7.27 -16.76 0.29
N ALA A 112 -6.93 -18.00 0.65
CA ALA A 112 -5.55 -18.46 0.73
C ALA A 112 -4.86 -18.41 -0.65
N VAL A 113 -5.55 -18.83 -1.72
CA VAL A 113 -5.02 -18.73 -3.09
C VAL A 113 -4.85 -17.27 -3.51
N CYS A 114 -5.85 -16.41 -3.28
CA CYS A 114 -5.77 -14.98 -3.60
C CYS A 114 -4.69 -14.26 -2.77
N TYR A 115 -4.47 -14.67 -1.53
CA TYR A 115 -3.40 -14.15 -0.67
C TYR A 115 -2.03 -14.52 -1.22
N ARG A 116 -1.86 -15.74 -1.73
CA ARG A 116 -0.60 -16.19 -2.35
C ARG A 116 -0.30 -15.46 -3.65
N VAL A 117 -1.31 -15.18 -4.48
CA VAL A 117 -1.13 -14.46 -5.74
C VAL A 117 -0.88 -12.96 -5.50
N GLY A 118 -1.57 -12.38 -4.52
CA GLY A 118 -1.51 -10.95 -4.20
C GLY A 118 -2.27 -10.06 -5.20
N PRO A 119 -2.61 -8.82 -4.81
CA PRO A 119 -3.28 -7.87 -5.69
C PRO A 119 -2.34 -7.39 -6.82
N PRO A 120 -2.85 -7.18 -8.05
CA PRO A 120 -2.05 -6.76 -9.18
C PRO A 120 -1.48 -5.35 -8.98
N SER A 121 -0.16 -5.22 -9.02
CA SER A 121 0.57 -3.97 -8.79
C SER A 121 0.83 -3.18 -10.08
N ASP A 122 0.82 -3.86 -11.23
CA ASP A 122 1.15 -3.24 -12.51
C ASP A 122 0.07 -2.26 -12.98
N LEU A 123 0.50 -1.03 -13.30
CA LEU A 123 -0.40 0.00 -13.84
C LEU A 123 -1.10 -0.43 -15.14
N ARG A 124 -0.43 -1.26 -15.96
CA ARG A 124 -0.96 -1.77 -17.23
C ARG A 124 -2.13 -2.74 -16.99
N THR A 125 -1.98 -3.68 -16.06
CA THR A 125 -3.01 -4.68 -15.75
C THR A 125 -4.21 -4.03 -15.07
N LEU A 126 -3.98 -3.08 -14.16
CA LEU A 126 -5.05 -2.29 -13.54
C LEU A 126 -5.85 -1.50 -14.57
N ASN A 127 -5.17 -0.88 -15.55
CA ASN A 127 -5.87 -0.16 -16.62
C ASN A 127 -6.70 -1.10 -17.49
N LEU A 128 -6.18 -2.28 -17.86
CA LEU A 128 -6.93 -3.29 -18.59
C LEU A 128 -8.18 -3.74 -17.81
N LEU A 129 -8.05 -4.01 -16.51
CA LEU A 129 -9.16 -4.45 -15.67
C LEU A 129 -10.24 -3.36 -15.55
N VAL A 130 -9.85 -2.09 -15.45
CA VAL A 130 -10.80 -0.95 -15.51
C VAL A 130 -11.53 -0.90 -16.85
N TRP A 131 -10.84 -1.11 -17.96
CA TRP A 131 -11.46 -1.15 -19.29
C TRP A 131 -12.44 -2.32 -19.41
N LEU A 132 -12.06 -3.51 -18.96
CA LEU A 132 -12.94 -4.68 -18.97
C LEU A 132 -14.18 -4.45 -18.10
N LEU A 133 -14.02 -3.87 -16.91
CA LEU A 133 -15.15 -3.59 -16.02
C LEU A 133 -16.10 -2.54 -16.62
N ARG A 134 -15.56 -1.52 -17.29
CA ARG A 134 -16.35 -0.53 -18.03
C ARG A 134 -17.08 -1.15 -19.22
N LEU A 135 -16.39 -1.98 -20.00
CA LEU A 135 -16.98 -2.69 -21.14
C LEU A 135 -18.11 -3.61 -20.68
N SER A 136 -17.88 -4.38 -19.61
CA SER A 136 -18.88 -5.25 -18.99
C SER A 136 -20.11 -4.46 -18.53
N SER A 137 -19.91 -3.31 -17.88
CA SER A 137 -21.01 -2.42 -17.50
C SER A 137 -21.80 -1.91 -18.70
N LEU A 138 -21.14 -1.47 -19.78
CA LEU A 138 -21.81 -1.02 -21.00
C LEU A 138 -22.59 -2.15 -21.68
N SER A 139 -22.01 -3.36 -21.73
CA SER A 139 -22.69 -4.55 -22.25
C SER A 139 -23.93 -4.87 -21.41
N ALA A 140 -23.81 -4.86 -20.08
CA ALA A 140 -24.95 -5.08 -19.19
C ALA A 140 -26.05 -4.03 -19.42
N LEU A 141 -25.68 -2.75 -19.54
CA LEU A 141 -26.64 -1.68 -19.81
C LEU A 141 -27.38 -1.88 -21.14
N TYR A 142 -26.70 -2.40 -22.16
CA TYR A 142 -27.30 -2.71 -23.45
C TYR A 142 -28.27 -3.91 -23.39
N PHE A 143 -27.86 -5.01 -22.73
CA PHE A 143 -28.68 -6.22 -22.65
C PHE A 143 -29.90 -6.07 -21.72
N PHE A 144 -29.75 -5.40 -20.57
CA PHE A 144 -30.81 -5.27 -19.58
C PHE A 144 -31.79 -4.12 -19.84
N SER A 145 -31.46 -3.20 -20.76
CA SER A 145 -32.38 -2.11 -21.08
C SER A 145 -33.52 -2.59 -21.97
N LEU A 146 -34.75 -2.46 -21.45
CA LEU A 146 -35.99 -2.74 -22.19
C LEU A 146 -36.12 -1.87 -23.46
N ASN A 147 -35.67 -0.60 -23.38
CA ASN A 147 -35.75 0.35 -24.48
C ASN A 147 -34.36 0.55 -25.09
N ARG A 148 -34.15 0.01 -26.28
CA ARG A 148 -32.85 0.11 -27.00
C ARG A 148 -32.42 1.56 -27.21
N PHE A 149 -33.36 2.45 -27.55
CA PHE A 149 -33.05 3.88 -27.75
C PHE A 149 -32.49 4.55 -26.49
N ARG A 150 -33.09 4.31 -25.33
CA ARG A 150 -32.61 4.85 -24.04
C ARG A 150 -31.24 4.29 -23.66
N ALA A 151 -30.97 3.02 -24.01
CA ALA A 151 -29.67 2.39 -23.79
C ALA A 151 -28.57 3.05 -24.65
N PHE A 152 -28.84 3.30 -25.94
CA PHE A 152 -27.87 3.96 -26.81
C PHE A 152 -27.53 5.36 -26.34
N VAL A 153 -28.53 6.16 -25.98
CA VAL A 153 -28.32 7.52 -25.47
C VAL A 153 -27.51 7.49 -24.17
N SER A 154 -27.79 6.57 -23.24
CA SER A 154 -27.04 6.48 -21.98
C SER A 154 -25.60 6.01 -22.18
N VAL A 155 -25.35 5.04 -23.08
CA VAL A 155 -24.00 4.61 -23.45
C VAL A 155 -23.20 5.75 -24.04
N ILE A 156 -23.76 6.47 -25.03
CA ILE A 156 -23.10 7.62 -25.66
C ILE A 156 -22.81 8.70 -24.62
N PHE A 157 -23.77 9.02 -23.76
CA PHE A 157 -23.59 9.99 -22.69
C PHE A 157 -22.47 9.59 -21.72
N LEU A 158 -22.40 8.32 -21.30
CA LEU A 158 -21.33 7.84 -20.41
C LEU A 158 -19.94 7.86 -21.05
N LEU A 159 -19.85 7.60 -22.36
CA LEU A 159 -18.60 7.72 -23.11
C LEU A 159 -18.14 9.17 -23.19
N ILE A 160 -19.03 10.09 -23.58
CA ILE A 160 -18.74 11.53 -23.61
C ILE A 160 -18.34 12.02 -22.21
N PHE A 161 -19.07 11.61 -21.18
CA PHE A 161 -18.77 11.95 -19.80
C PHE A 161 -17.41 11.41 -19.36
N SER A 162 -17.05 10.17 -19.72
CA SER A 162 -15.73 9.60 -19.42
C SER A 162 -14.60 10.38 -20.12
N ILE A 163 -14.81 10.81 -21.37
CA ILE A 163 -13.84 11.64 -22.11
C ILE A 163 -13.72 13.01 -21.45
N TRP A 164 -14.84 13.65 -21.12
CA TRP A 164 -14.89 14.94 -20.45
C TRP A 164 -14.19 14.92 -19.09
N CYS A 165 -14.42 13.88 -18.27
CA CYS A 165 -13.74 13.73 -16.99
C CYS A 165 -12.23 13.52 -17.16
N ASN A 166 -11.79 12.82 -18.21
CA ASN A 166 -10.36 12.66 -18.49
C ASN A 166 -9.74 13.99 -18.89
N TYR A 167 -10.37 14.70 -19.81
CA TYR A 167 -9.94 16.03 -20.27
C TYR A 167 -9.89 17.06 -19.13
N ARG A 168 -10.92 17.10 -18.27
CA ARG A 168 -10.94 17.99 -17.09
C ARG A 168 -9.81 17.68 -16.11
N ARG A 169 -9.41 16.41 -15.98
CA ARG A 169 -8.29 16.03 -15.10
C ARG A 169 -6.96 16.56 -15.64
N GLU A 170 -6.73 16.44 -16.94
CA GLU A 170 -5.53 16.98 -17.61
C GLU A 170 -5.47 18.51 -17.55
N ILE A 171 -6.61 19.19 -17.73
CA ILE A 171 -6.65 20.66 -17.54
C ILE A 171 -6.34 21.02 -16.09
N ARG A 172 -6.86 20.26 -15.11
CA ARG A 172 -6.63 20.57 -13.70
C ARG A 172 -5.17 20.36 -13.29
N SER A 173 -4.51 19.31 -13.78
CA SER A 173 -3.08 19.12 -13.55
C SER A 173 -2.26 20.23 -14.21
N PHE A 174 -2.59 20.60 -15.45
CA PHE A 174 -1.94 21.71 -16.13
C PHE A 174 -2.16 23.05 -15.40
N ALA A 175 -3.38 23.32 -14.93
CA ALA A 175 -3.71 24.52 -14.18
C ALA A 175 -2.94 24.60 -12.86
N ILE A 176 -2.83 23.49 -12.10
CA ILE A 176 -2.04 23.44 -10.85
C ILE A 176 -0.56 23.67 -11.13
N VAL A 177 0.01 23.01 -12.15
CA VAL A 177 1.42 23.21 -12.53
C VAL A 177 1.68 24.64 -12.98
N THR A 178 0.75 25.22 -13.76
CA THR A 178 0.86 26.60 -14.25
C THR A 178 0.71 27.59 -13.10
N GLN A 179 -0.23 27.36 -12.17
CA GLN A 179 -0.39 28.17 -10.97
C GLN A 179 0.85 28.10 -10.07
N ASN A 180 1.44 26.92 -9.88
CA ASN A 180 2.66 26.78 -9.10
C ASN A 180 3.84 27.51 -9.77
N LYS A 181 3.98 27.40 -11.10
CA LYS A 181 5.00 28.13 -11.86
C LYS A 181 4.83 29.65 -11.82
N ILE A 182 3.58 30.12 -11.93
CA ILE A 182 3.25 31.55 -11.82
C ILE A 182 3.51 32.03 -10.39
N SER A 183 3.16 31.23 -9.38
CA SER A 183 3.45 31.53 -7.98
C SER A 183 4.96 31.65 -7.72
N THR A 184 5.77 30.70 -8.19
CA THR A 184 7.23 30.78 -8.05
C THR A 184 7.86 31.90 -8.89
N PHE A 185 7.20 32.32 -9.97
CA PHE A 185 7.65 33.46 -10.79
C PHE A 185 7.31 34.81 -10.14
N ILE A 186 6.13 34.94 -9.53
CA ILE A 186 5.66 36.17 -8.88
C ILE A 186 6.28 36.35 -7.49
N TYR A 187 6.37 35.29 -6.70
CA TYR A 187 6.85 35.34 -5.31
C TYR A 187 8.32 34.90 -5.16
N GLY A 188 9.00 34.57 -6.26
CA GLY A 188 10.33 33.96 -6.24
C GLY A 188 10.32 32.52 -5.67
N PRO A 189 11.42 31.75 -5.80
CA PRO A 189 11.59 30.56 -4.98
C PRO A 189 11.54 31.00 -3.51
N GLN A 190 10.71 30.34 -2.69
CA GLN A 190 10.76 30.56 -1.24
C GLN A 190 12.23 30.47 -0.82
N PRO A 191 12.81 31.52 -0.21
CA PRO A 191 14.17 31.46 0.26
C PRO A 191 14.23 30.26 1.20
N ARG A 192 15.07 29.28 0.86
CA ARG A 192 15.40 28.24 1.83
C ARG A 192 16.13 29.00 2.92
N GLU A 193 15.50 29.10 4.08
CA GLU A 193 16.15 29.62 5.28
C GLU A 193 17.43 28.81 5.44
N LEU A 194 18.58 29.49 5.35
CA LEU A 194 19.84 28.84 5.63
C LEU A 194 19.78 28.46 7.10
N LEU A 195 20.02 27.18 7.37
CA LEU A 195 20.05 26.66 8.72
C LEU A 195 21.03 27.52 9.53
N THR A 196 20.57 28.04 10.67
CA THR A 196 21.44 28.81 11.55
C THR A 196 22.60 27.91 12.01
N GLU A 197 23.74 28.49 12.39
CA GLU A 197 24.90 27.68 12.79
C GLU A 197 24.57 26.75 13.98
N SER A 198 23.73 27.21 14.90
CA SER A 198 23.25 26.41 16.03
C SER A 198 22.38 25.23 15.59
N GLU A 199 21.42 25.45 14.69
CA GLU A 199 20.58 24.39 14.12
C GLU A 199 21.41 23.39 13.31
N TYR A 200 22.41 23.86 12.55
CA TYR A 200 23.34 22.99 11.83
C TYR A 200 24.16 22.11 12.77
N ARG A 201 24.68 22.68 13.85
CA ARG A 201 25.43 21.92 14.87
C ARG A 201 24.55 20.88 15.56
N GLU A 202 23.29 21.21 15.83
CA GLU A 202 22.35 20.29 16.47
C GLU A 202 21.91 19.16 15.53
N GLU A 203 21.56 19.47 14.27
CA GLU A 203 21.29 18.43 13.27
C GLU A 203 22.52 17.54 13.06
N ALA A 204 23.72 18.12 12.97
CA ALA A 204 24.96 17.37 12.84
C ALA A 204 25.15 16.40 14.02
N ARG A 205 24.87 16.84 15.25
CA ARG A 205 24.94 15.99 16.45
C ARG A 205 23.93 14.84 16.38
N ILE A 206 22.67 15.14 16.08
CA ILE A 206 21.59 14.13 16.03
C ILE A 206 21.87 13.09 14.94
N TYR A 207 22.19 13.53 13.72
CA TYR A 207 22.48 12.62 12.61
C TYR A 207 23.75 11.79 12.86
N THR A 208 24.78 12.39 13.45
CA THR A 208 26.01 11.66 13.81
C THR A 208 25.71 10.56 14.82
N GLN A 209 24.94 10.83 15.87
CA GLN A 209 24.54 9.81 16.85
C GLN A 209 23.73 8.68 16.20
N LEU A 210 22.76 9.03 15.36
CA LEU A 210 21.90 8.07 14.69
C LEU A 210 22.67 7.16 13.73
N GLU A 211 23.62 7.71 12.96
CA GLU A 211 24.48 6.91 12.07
C GLU A 211 25.49 6.05 12.85
N LEU A 212 26.02 6.55 13.97
CA LEU A 212 26.87 5.75 14.86
C LEU A 212 26.11 4.58 15.49
N ASP A 213 24.84 4.75 15.85
CA ASP A 213 24.01 3.67 16.37
C ASP A 213 23.64 2.65 15.29
N LYS A 214 23.34 3.11 14.06
CA LYS A 214 23.19 2.21 12.90
C LYS A 214 24.47 1.40 12.66
N LEU A 215 25.64 2.04 12.75
CA LEU A 215 26.92 1.36 12.61
C LEU A 215 27.12 0.29 13.69
N ARG A 216 26.80 0.60 14.96
CA ARG A 216 26.86 -0.37 16.07
C ARG A 216 25.94 -1.57 15.80
N GLN A 217 24.69 -1.33 15.41
CA GLN A 217 23.73 -2.39 15.09
C GLN A 217 24.18 -3.23 13.89
N HIS A 218 24.76 -2.60 12.87
CA HIS A 218 25.28 -3.30 11.70
C HIS A 218 26.43 -4.24 12.08
N ILE A 219 27.33 -3.79 12.95
CA ILE A 219 28.42 -4.63 13.45
C ILE A 219 27.87 -5.73 14.36
N GLN A 220 26.96 -5.43 15.28
CA GLN A 220 26.40 -6.43 16.22
C GLN A 220 25.54 -7.50 15.54
N SER A 221 24.87 -7.17 14.43
CA SER A 221 23.99 -8.11 13.70
C SER A 221 24.75 -9.14 12.84
N ARG A 222 26.06 -8.96 12.62
CA ARG A 222 26.89 -9.86 11.81
C ARG A 222 27.47 -11.00 12.65
N GLN A 223 27.92 -12.07 12.02
CA GLN A 223 28.54 -13.21 12.72
C GLN A 223 29.78 -12.77 13.49
N VAL A 224 29.91 -13.26 14.74
CA VAL A 224 30.95 -12.84 15.71
C VAL A 224 32.38 -12.97 15.16
N CYS A 225 32.66 -13.97 14.33
CA CYS A 225 33.98 -14.15 13.73
C CYS A 225 34.32 -13.08 12.67
N ASP A 226 33.32 -12.65 11.89
CA ASP A 226 33.51 -11.66 10.83
C ASP A 226 33.64 -10.24 11.40
N THR A 227 32.95 -9.94 12.50
CA THR A 227 33.03 -8.64 13.19
C THR A 227 34.41 -8.46 13.84
N LEU A 228 34.91 -9.49 14.52
CA LEU A 228 36.25 -9.47 15.11
C LEU A 228 37.33 -9.34 14.03
N ARG A 229 37.21 -10.07 12.91
CA ARG A 229 38.15 -9.93 11.78
C ARG A 229 38.19 -8.51 11.24
N LEU A 230 37.03 -7.85 11.10
CA LEU A 230 36.97 -6.45 10.69
C LEU A 230 37.65 -5.53 11.72
N ILE A 231 37.33 -5.68 13.01
CA ILE A 231 37.88 -4.86 14.10
C ILE A 231 39.42 -4.93 14.16
N TYR A 232 40.01 -6.11 13.98
CA TYR A 232 41.47 -6.29 13.99
C TYR A 232 42.18 -5.69 12.76
N GLN A 233 41.45 -5.38 11.69
CA GLN A 233 42.02 -4.68 10.53
C GLN A 233 42.09 -3.16 10.71
N LEU A 234 41.39 -2.60 11.71
CA LEU A 234 41.46 -1.17 12.00
C LEU A 234 42.72 -0.82 12.81
N HIS A 235 43.14 0.44 12.70
CA HIS A 235 44.30 0.98 13.40
C HIS A 235 44.18 0.91 14.94
N THR A 236 42.95 0.96 15.49
CA THR A 236 42.69 1.01 16.93
C THR A 236 41.66 -0.04 17.38
N PRO A 237 42.02 -1.35 17.38
CA PRO A 237 41.06 -2.44 17.60
C PRO A 237 40.42 -2.45 19.00
N ASN A 238 41.17 -2.08 20.04
CA ASN A 238 40.66 -2.02 21.42
C ASN A 238 39.68 -0.87 21.63
N ARG A 239 39.89 0.26 20.94
CA ARG A 239 38.99 1.42 21.00
C ARG A 239 37.69 1.12 20.27
N THR A 240 37.77 0.53 19.08
CA THR A 240 36.58 0.20 18.28
C THR A 240 35.73 -0.90 18.92
N SER A 241 36.34 -1.90 19.58
CA SER A 241 35.58 -2.91 20.32
C SER A 241 34.83 -2.32 21.52
N SER A 242 35.47 -1.41 22.28
CA SER A 242 34.82 -0.71 23.40
C SER A 242 33.68 0.23 22.94
N PHE A 243 33.80 0.83 21.76
CA PHE A 243 32.76 1.64 21.13
C PHE A 243 31.56 0.80 20.67
N VAL A 244 31.79 -0.37 20.07
CA VAL A 244 30.73 -1.31 19.63
C VAL A 244 30.01 -1.92 20.83
N ALA A 245 30.71 -2.12 21.96
CA ALA A 245 30.13 -2.56 23.22
C ALA A 245 29.31 -1.48 23.93
N GLY A 246 29.39 -0.21 23.49
CA GLY A 246 28.68 0.93 24.10
C GLY A 246 29.36 1.51 25.34
N ASN A 247 30.56 1.03 25.70
CA ASN A 247 31.27 1.47 26.91
C ASN A 247 32.10 2.73 26.70
N ALA A 248 32.38 3.10 25.44
CA ALA A 248 33.19 4.25 25.08
C ALA A 248 32.52 5.15 24.04
N GLU A 249 32.77 6.45 24.14
CA GLU A 249 32.35 7.43 23.15
C GLU A 249 33.18 7.28 21.85
N HIS A 250 32.61 7.71 20.72
CA HIS A 250 33.27 7.66 19.41
C HIS A 250 34.57 8.49 19.34
N ILE A 251 34.70 9.54 20.16
CA ILE A 251 35.88 10.41 20.25
C ILE A 251 36.56 10.23 21.61
N SER A 252 37.88 10.03 21.61
CA SER A 252 38.70 9.93 22.82
C SER A 252 38.80 11.29 23.52
N PRO A 253 38.85 11.37 24.86
CA PRO A 253 39.04 12.64 25.59
C PRO A 253 40.34 13.36 25.20
N GLU A 254 41.40 12.62 24.89
CA GLU A 254 42.67 13.19 24.41
C GLU A 254 42.52 13.84 23.04
N GLU A 255 41.83 13.17 22.12
CA GLU A 255 41.56 13.67 20.76
C GLU A 255 40.69 14.92 20.80
N ARG A 256 39.69 14.93 21.70
CA ARG A 256 38.86 16.11 21.97
C ARG A 256 39.69 17.27 22.50
N ARG A 257 40.59 17.01 23.46
CA ARG A 257 41.47 18.04 24.03
C ARG A 257 42.41 18.61 22.97
N SER A 258 43.05 17.76 22.16
CA SER A 258 43.91 18.20 21.06
C SER A 258 43.15 19.02 20.01
N HIS A 259 41.91 18.65 19.69
CA HIS A 259 41.05 19.43 18.80
C HIS A 259 40.72 20.81 19.39
N CYS A 260 40.33 20.86 20.67
CA CYS A 260 40.05 22.11 21.37
C CYS A 260 41.28 23.02 21.45
N GLU A 261 42.48 22.47 21.68
CA GLU A 261 43.71 23.25 21.74
C GLU A 261 44.11 23.82 20.36
N LEU A 262 43.94 23.05 19.28
CA LEU A 262 44.34 23.47 17.94
C LEU A 262 43.30 24.38 17.25
N PHE A 263 42.02 24.18 17.51
CA PHE A 263 40.93 24.87 16.79
C PHE A 263 39.99 25.68 17.70
N GLY A 264 40.00 25.48 19.01
CA GLY A 264 39.09 26.16 19.94
C GLY A 264 39.27 27.68 19.99
N PHE A 265 40.51 28.17 19.85
CA PHE A 265 40.78 29.62 19.78
C PHE A 265 40.32 30.23 18.43
N SER A 266 40.44 29.48 17.34
CA SER A 266 40.00 29.92 16.00
C SER A 266 38.48 29.97 15.87
N GLU A 267 37.75 29.11 16.56
CA GLU A 267 36.28 29.16 16.61
C GLU A 267 35.79 30.30 17.50
N ALA A 268 36.43 30.53 18.65
CA ALA A 268 36.08 31.63 19.55
C ALA A 268 36.27 33.01 18.90
N GLN A 269 37.37 33.22 18.15
CA GLN A 269 37.64 34.48 17.46
C GLN A 269 36.73 34.71 16.25
N ARG A 270 36.17 33.65 15.65
CA ARG A 270 35.22 33.75 14.53
C ARG A 270 33.79 34.05 14.97
N ASN A 271 33.45 33.64 16.20
CA ASN A 271 32.13 33.84 16.80
C ASN A 271 32.04 35.11 17.66
N GLY A 272 33.16 35.74 18.02
CA GLY A 272 33.21 36.96 18.83
C GLY A 272 32.91 38.27 18.10
N ASP A 273 32.64 38.22 16.80
CA ASP A 273 32.25 39.41 16.01
C ASP A 273 30.74 39.67 16.04
N ASP A 274 29.93 38.76 16.62
CA ASP A 274 28.50 38.95 16.88
C ASP A 274 28.17 38.77 18.38
N GLU A 275 27.96 39.94 19.00
CA GLU A 275 27.23 40.26 20.23
C GLU A 275 27.90 40.24 21.63
N THR A 276 27.72 41.42 22.24
CA THR A 276 27.96 41.93 23.59
C THR A 276 27.97 40.94 24.76
N ASP A 277 28.99 41.14 25.60
CA ASP A 277 29.21 40.66 26.98
C ASP A 277 27.97 40.23 27.77
N GLU A 278 27.95 38.98 28.22
CA GLU A 278 27.83 38.65 29.64
C GLU A 278 28.11 37.16 29.82
N TYR A 279 29.11 36.78 30.60
CA TYR A 279 29.00 35.72 31.62
C TYR A 279 30.28 35.70 32.46
N ILE A 280 30.14 36.26 33.66
CA ILE A 280 31.05 36.11 34.79
C ILE A 280 30.91 34.68 35.33
N ASN A 281 32.05 34.00 35.36
CA ASN A 281 32.54 32.99 36.30
C ASN A 281 31.58 32.44 37.38
N GLU A 282 31.21 31.18 37.25
CA GLU A 282 30.87 30.23 38.33
C GLU A 282 30.99 28.86 37.64
N TYR A 283 31.94 27.97 37.91
CA TYR A 283 32.20 27.07 39.04
C TYR A 283 33.62 26.51 38.73
N GLU A 284 34.58 26.20 39.61
CA GLU A 284 34.53 25.62 40.94
C GLU A 284 36.00 25.61 41.43
N THR A 285 36.29 26.16 42.60
CA THR A 285 37.49 25.81 43.38
C THR A 285 36.95 25.21 44.67
N ASP A 286 37.09 23.90 44.82
CA ASP A 286 37.15 23.25 46.12
C ASP A 286 38.22 22.15 46.03
N GLU A 287 39.41 22.52 46.49
CA GLU A 287 40.53 21.62 46.76
C GLU A 287 40.52 21.34 48.29
N TYR A 288 40.31 20.06 48.62
CA TYR A 288 40.64 19.31 49.84
C TYR A 288 40.71 20.01 51.21
N ILE A 289 39.87 19.53 52.14
CA ILE A 289 40.24 19.33 53.55
C ILE A 289 40.21 17.83 53.85
N THR A 290 41.40 17.24 53.96
CA THR A 290 41.67 16.07 54.82
C THR A 290 42.88 16.46 55.65
N ASP A 291 42.64 16.80 56.91
CA ASP A 291 43.68 16.84 57.93
C ASP A 291 43.70 15.48 58.65
N ASP A 292 44.90 14.88 58.57
CA ASP A 292 45.63 14.07 59.54
C ASP A 292 45.19 12.67 59.98
N ASP A 293 46.21 11.81 60.00
CA ASP A 293 46.32 10.46 60.56
C ASP A 293 46.10 10.42 62.08
N GLU A 294 45.21 9.54 62.57
CA GLU A 294 45.44 8.50 63.61
C GLU A 294 44.26 7.51 63.72
#